data_AF-A0A6G2JWW7-F1
#
_entry.id   AF-A0A6G2JWW7-F1
#
_cell.length_a   1.000
_cell.length_b   1.000
_cell.length_c   1.000
_cell.angle_alpha   90.00
_cell.angle_beta   90.00
_cell.angle_gamma   90.00
#
_symmetry.space_group_name_H-M   'P 1'
#
loop_
_entity.id
_entity.type
_entity.pdbx_description
1 polymer ?
#
loop_
_entity_poly.entity_id
_entity_poly.type
_entity_poly.pdbx_seq_one_letter_code
_entity_poly.pdbx_strand_id
1 'polypeptide(L)' 'MNPDRPSERQGNRAGVQLGADEAIERIGRRARVYVAQGSAAPYGLLAAIDAAHDRFAELEFVSAF' A
#
# COMPACT_ATOMS: atom_id res chain seq x y z
N MET A 1 -1.79 -5.67 36.69
CA MET A 1 -2.08 -5.60 35.24
C MET A 1 -3.59 -5.51 35.12
N ASN A 2 -4.14 -4.40 34.63
CA ASN A 2 -5.58 -4.15 34.66
C ASN A 2 -6.18 -4.53 33.28
N PRO A 3 -7.06 -5.53 33.17
CA PRO A 3 -7.58 -6.05 31.90
C PRO A 3 -8.59 -5.10 31.21
N ASP A 4 -9.09 -4.07 31.91
CA ASP A 4 -10.18 -3.21 31.43
C ASP A 4 -9.73 -1.87 30.81
N ARG A 5 -8.50 -1.76 30.32
CA ARG A 5 -8.09 -0.59 29.53
C ARG A 5 -8.44 -0.86 28.06
N PRO A 6 -9.50 -0.26 27.48
CA PRO A 6 -9.73 -0.37 26.05
C PRO A 6 -8.49 0.17 25.35
N SER A 7 -7.86 -0.66 24.51
CA SER A 7 -6.73 -0.21 23.71
C SER A 7 -7.24 0.86 22.74
N GLU A 8 -6.90 2.12 22.96
CA GLU A 8 -7.20 3.27 22.09
C GLU A 8 -6.64 3.13 20.65
N ARG A 9 -6.06 1.97 20.30
CA ARG A 9 -5.56 1.63 18.97
C ARG A 9 -6.57 0.88 18.11
N GLN A 10 -7.76 0.61 18.62
CA GLN A 10 -8.80 -0.10 17.89
C GLN A 10 -9.95 0.85 17.56
N GLY A 11 -10.10 1.19 16.28
CA GLY A 11 -11.34 1.79 15.77
C GLY A 11 -11.27 3.25 15.35
N ASN A 12 -10.36 3.62 14.43
CA ASN A 12 -10.72 4.57 13.37
C ASN A 12 -9.84 4.47 12.11
N ARG A 13 -9.39 3.25 11.75
CA ARG A 13 -8.85 2.96 10.42
C ARG A 13 -9.90 2.25 9.59
N ALA A 14 -11.03 2.91 9.33
CA ALA A 14 -11.77 2.54 8.13
C ALA A 14 -10.85 2.94 6.95
N GLY A 15 -9.94 2.04 6.58
CA GLY A 15 -9.15 2.24 5.38
C GLY A 15 -10.07 2.43 4.19
N VAL A 16 -9.66 3.22 3.21
CA VAL A 16 -10.44 3.38 1.99
C VAL A 16 -10.23 2.12 1.15
N GLN A 17 -11.30 1.39 0.83
CA GLN A 17 -11.24 0.31 -0.16
C GLN A 17 -11.25 0.94 -1.54
N LEU A 18 -10.18 0.71 -2.30
CA LEU A 18 -9.97 1.20 -3.65
C LEU A 18 -9.68 0.04 -4.60
N GLY A 19 -10.03 0.21 -5.86
CA GLY A 19 -9.45 -0.60 -6.93
C GLY A 19 -7.96 -0.32 -7.07
N ALA A 20 -7.21 -1.26 -7.66
CA ALA A 20 -5.77 -1.09 -7.87
C ALA A 20 -5.45 0.18 -8.67
N ASP A 21 -6.14 0.39 -9.79
CA ASP A 21 -5.97 1.58 -10.64
C ASP A 21 -6.20 2.88 -9.87
N GLU A 22 -7.29 2.98 -9.10
CA GLU A 22 -7.59 4.18 -8.30
C GLU A 22 -6.54 4.39 -7.20
N ALA A 23 -6.08 3.31 -6.57
CA ALA A 23 -5.02 3.39 -5.57
C ALA A 23 -3.71 3.92 -6.17
N ILE A 24 -3.37 3.50 -7.39
CA ILE A 24 -2.15 3.92 -8.06
C ILE A 24 -2.29 5.33 -8.64
N GLU A 25 -3.45 5.75 -9.12
CA GLU A 25 -3.70 7.14 -9.57
C GLU A 25 -3.53 8.17 -8.44
N ARG A 26 -3.76 7.76 -7.19
CA ARG A 26 -3.47 8.58 -6.01
C ARG A 26 -1.97 8.66 -5.69
N ILE A 27 -1.16 7.74 -6.22
CA ILE A 27 0.30 7.83 -6.15
C ILE A 27 0.72 8.88 -7.17
N GLY A 28 1.26 10.00 -6.68
CA GLY A 28 1.74 11.07 -7.56
C GLY A 28 2.73 10.55 -8.61
N ARG A 29 2.76 11.20 -9.79
CA ARG A 29 3.75 10.91 -10.82
C ARG A 29 5.17 11.03 -10.25
N ARG A 30 6.06 10.11 -10.63
CA ARG A 30 7.47 10.07 -10.16
C ARG A 30 7.62 9.87 -8.65
N ALA A 31 6.58 9.36 -7.99
CA ALA A 31 6.69 9.02 -6.58
C ALA A 31 7.63 7.83 -6.38
N ARG A 32 8.26 7.85 -5.22
CA ARG A 32 9.03 6.73 -4.68
C ARG A 32 8.14 5.90 -3.77
N VAL A 33 7.89 4.66 -4.14
CA VAL A 33 6.98 3.74 -3.45
C VAL A 33 7.79 2.76 -2.61
N TYR A 34 7.60 2.80 -1.29
CA TYR A 34 8.24 1.87 -0.37
C TYR A 34 7.36 0.64 -0.19
N VAL A 35 7.90 -0.53 -0.49
CA VAL A 35 7.17 -1.80 -0.51
C VAL A 35 7.62 -2.68 0.65
N ALA A 36 6.65 -3.19 1.41
CA ALA A 36 6.92 -4.16 2.48
C ALA A 36 7.50 -5.48 1.91
N GLN A 37 8.38 -6.13 2.66
CA GLN A 37 8.97 -7.43 2.30
C GLN A 37 8.28 -8.63 2.98
N GLY A 38 8.65 -9.82 2.52
CA GLY A 38 8.21 -11.09 3.09
C GLY A 38 6.71 -11.32 2.97
N SER A 39 6.08 -11.87 4.01
CA SER A 39 4.65 -12.20 3.99
C SER A 39 3.73 -10.98 3.93
N ALA A 40 4.26 -9.77 4.15
CA ALA A 40 3.50 -8.52 4.09
C ALA A 40 3.58 -7.83 2.72
N ALA A 41 4.35 -8.38 1.78
CA ALA A 41 4.49 -7.80 0.45
C ALA A 41 3.14 -7.82 -0.30
N PRO A 42 2.71 -6.68 -0.89
CA PRO A 42 1.41 -6.57 -1.55
C PRO A 42 1.47 -7.14 -2.98
N TYR A 43 1.78 -8.42 -3.13
CA TYR A 43 2.06 -9.06 -4.43
C TYR A 43 0.97 -8.83 -5.48
N GLY A 44 -0.31 -8.88 -5.07
CA GLY A 44 -1.44 -8.63 -5.99
C GLY A 44 -1.46 -7.22 -6.56
N LEU A 45 -1.09 -6.22 -5.75
CA LEU A 45 -1.00 -4.82 -6.22
C LEU A 45 0.20 -4.64 -7.15
N LEU A 46 1.35 -5.24 -6.82
CA LEU A 46 2.55 -5.17 -7.65
C LEU A 46 2.33 -5.82 -9.02
N ALA A 47 1.63 -6.96 -9.07
CA ALA A 47 1.28 -7.63 -10.32
C ALA A 47 0.32 -6.78 -11.17
N ALA A 48 -0.63 -6.07 -10.54
CA ALA A 48 -1.52 -5.16 -11.26
C ALA A 48 -0.76 -3.95 -11.84
N ILE A 49 0.21 -3.42 -11.10
CA ILE A 49 1.09 -2.34 -11.59
C ILE A 49 1.93 -2.83 -12.77
N ASP A 50 2.50 -4.04 -12.67
CA ASP A 50 3.31 -4.65 -13.73
C ASP A 50 2.48 -4.87 -15.01
N ALA A 51 1.24 -5.36 -14.88
CA ALA A 51 0.32 -5.52 -16.01
C ALA A 51 -0.07 -4.19 -16.68
N ALA A 52 -0.02 -3.08 -15.94
CA ALA A 52 -0.31 -1.73 -16.41
C ALA A 52 0.96 -0.86 -16.50
N HIS A 53 2.12 -1.47 -16.75
CA HIS A 53 3.43 -0.82 -16.69
C HIS A 53 3.47 0.52 -17.42
N ASP A 54 2.95 0.62 -18.64
CA ASP A 54 3.00 1.86 -19.43
C ASP A 54 2.33 3.05 -18.72
N ARG A 55 1.27 2.80 -17.95
CA ARG A 55 0.54 3.84 -17.18
C ARG A 55 1.33 4.30 -15.96
N PHE A 56 2.24 3.46 -15.46
CA PHE A 56 2.90 3.62 -14.17
C PHE A 56 4.44 3.60 -14.26
N ALA A 57 4.98 3.71 -15.46
CA ALA A 57 6.41 3.60 -15.77
C ALA A 57 7.27 4.68 -15.08
N GLU A 58 6.66 5.77 -14.63
CA GLU A 58 7.35 6.84 -13.91
C GLU A 58 7.53 6.54 -12.41
N LEU A 59 6.91 5.49 -11.85
CA LEU A 59 7.05 5.15 -10.43
C LEU A 59 8.39 4.46 -10.14
N GLU A 60 9.01 4.82 -9.02
CA GLU A 60 10.21 4.16 -8.53
C GLU A 60 9.85 3.28 -7.32
N PHE A 61 10.03 1.96 -7.44
CA PHE A 61 9.78 1.03 -6.34
C PHE A 61 11.06 0.81 -5.53
N VAL A 62 10.98 1.13 -4.24
CA VAL A 62 12.05 0.87 -3.28
C VAL A 62 11.63 -0.27 -2.39
N SER A 63 12.30 -1.38 -2.55
CA SER A 63 12.26 -2.48 -1.61
C SER A 63 13.15 -2.12 -0.41
N ALA A 64 12.55 -1.72 0.70
CA ALA A 64 13.28 -1.36 1.92
C ALA A 64 12.91 -2.30 3.08
N PHE A 65 13.91 -3.09 3.50
CA PHE A 65 13.98 -3.97 4.68
C PHE A 65 13.03 -5.18 4.71
#